data_AF-A0A9X5GTW6-F1
#
_entry.id   AF-A0A9X5GTW6-F1
#
_cell.length_a   1.000
_cell.length_b   1.000
_cell.length_c   1.000
_cell.angle_alpha   90.00
_cell.angle_beta   90.00
_cell.angle_gamma   90.00
#
_symmetry.space_group_name_H-M   'P 1'
#
loop_
_entity.id
_entity.type
_entity.pdbx_description
1 polymer ?
#
loop_
_entity_poly.entity_id
_entity_poly.type
_entity_poly.pdbx_seq_one_letter_code
_entity_poly.pdbx_strand_id
1 'polypeptide(L)'
;MKKLFLNNAVIRDTNLSDYEVAVYVALRSLYDSQKELQYVAYNSVVFELYKNLQISRRYLNHIKSSLDSLVKKNLIKKVDEYSATEFIIDMSGLHFEQNTNKGVFYTVITLEEVQRIMNIDTKKDNFAILRYFIVLISSICHDKGTYDHSDCYGAHTDFVGFMTLDTLADWCGTTKARIIEYNSILEAEKIIYTYRHNQNKKDKETGQIMSFSNHYGRYEDRQWIIQFANEYVATFNLKETETLVKAEKSRENKRYAAVFNLLVKDFDKYIGNFSNEELIGTYQYIHSKNLCNEKKLRQAEEGTAAYDDIIGKIKNEDLFDDIPCVVDYVNRKAEQKREMEKRKNNLVNAISDDNWGEPVSMENDYSIEEILDMPTEGEVQINLTNTNCVGQDELCKNKSHDNSNYGIFCVTGNDSECIDIGDLF
;
A
#
# COMPACT_ATOMS: atom_id res chain seq x y z
N MET A 1 -14.12 24.20 4.77
CA MET A 1 -12.80 24.14 4.09
C MET A 1 -12.99 24.49 2.62
N LYS A 2 -12.13 25.31 2.01
CA LYS A 2 -12.28 25.72 0.59
C LYS A 2 -11.89 24.55 -0.32
N LYS A 3 -12.85 24.07 -1.12
CA LYS A 3 -12.65 22.99 -2.10
C LYS A 3 -12.16 23.56 -3.42
N LEU A 4 -11.20 22.89 -4.05
CA LEU A 4 -10.62 23.23 -5.34
C LEU A 4 -10.95 22.12 -6.34
N PHE A 5 -11.58 22.49 -7.45
CA PHE A 5 -11.93 21.57 -8.52
C PHE A 5 -10.87 21.66 -9.62
N LEU A 6 -10.15 20.57 -9.85
CA LEU A 6 -9.03 20.50 -10.78
C LEU A 6 -9.35 19.58 -11.95
N ASN A 7 -9.03 20.00 -13.17
CA ASN A 7 -9.24 19.19 -14.37
C ASN A 7 -8.19 18.08 -14.47
N ASN A 8 -8.63 16.82 -14.59
CA ASN A 8 -7.72 15.68 -14.63
C ASN A 8 -6.79 15.69 -15.84
N ALA A 9 -7.23 16.28 -16.97
CA ALA A 9 -6.39 16.43 -18.16
C ALA A 9 -5.22 17.38 -17.92
N VAL A 10 -5.38 18.39 -17.05
CA VAL A 10 -4.32 19.36 -16.74
C VAL A 10 -3.36 18.79 -15.70
N ILE A 11 -3.87 18.22 -14.60
CA ILE A 11 -3.01 17.72 -13.50
C ILE A 11 -2.16 16.50 -13.90
N ARG A 12 -2.61 15.73 -14.91
CA ARG A 12 -1.91 14.55 -15.46
C ARG A 12 -1.09 14.87 -16.72
N ASP A 13 -1.08 16.11 -17.21
CA ASP A 13 -0.30 16.48 -18.40
C ASP A 13 1.20 16.51 -18.08
N THR A 14 1.94 15.51 -18.57
CA THR A 14 3.40 15.40 -18.38
C THR A 14 4.18 16.48 -19.13
N ASN A 15 3.54 17.24 -20.03
CA ASN A 15 4.14 18.42 -20.66
C ASN A 15 4.06 19.68 -19.79
N LEU A 16 3.35 19.62 -18.66
CA LEU A 16 3.40 20.62 -17.61
C LEU A 16 4.40 20.19 -16.54
N SER A 17 5.24 21.14 -16.14
CA SER A 17 6.12 21.00 -14.98
C SER A 17 5.32 21.04 -13.67
N ASP A 18 5.92 20.51 -12.61
CA ASP A 18 5.31 20.50 -11.27
C ASP A 18 5.00 21.93 -10.77
N TYR A 19 5.83 22.91 -11.14
CA TYR A 19 5.60 24.32 -10.84
C TYR A 19 4.39 24.89 -11.60
N GLU A 20 4.21 24.53 -12.87
CA GLU A 20 3.03 24.96 -13.66
C GLU A 20 1.74 24.37 -13.09
N VAL A 21 1.75 23.10 -12.70
CA VAL A 21 0.59 22.46 -12.05
C VAL A 21 0.27 23.15 -10.73
N ALA A 22 1.26 23.49 -9.90
CA ALA A 22 1.01 24.21 -8.65
C ALA A 22 0.47 25.63 -8.89
N VAL A 23 0.99 26.37 -9.87
CA VAL A 23 0.43 27.69 -10.22
C VAL A 23 -1.00 27.55 -10.74
N TYR A 24 -1.30 26.53 -11.55
CA TYR A 24 -2.67 26.22 -11.96
C TYR A 24 -3.58 26.00 -10.73
N VAL A 25 -3.15 25.21 -9.75
CA VAL A 25 -3.91 24.98 -8.50
C VAL A 25 -4.16 26.29 -7.73
N ALA A 26 -3.15 27.14 -7.61
CA ALA A 26 -3.28 28.44 -6.96
C ALA A 26 -4.27 29.36 -7.70
N LEU A 27 -4.20 29.41 -9.03
CA LEU A 27 -5.15 30.17 -9.84
C LEU A 27 -6.57 29.61 -9.74
N ARG A 28 -6.73 28.28 -9.67
CA ARG A 28 -8.03 27.64 -9.40
C ARG A 28 -8.58 28.00 -8.02
N SER A 29 -7.72 28.30 -7.05
CA SER A 29 -8.14 28.87 -5.77
C SER A 29 -8.60 30.32 -5.92
N LEU A 30 -7.86 31.16 -6.64
CA LEU A 30 -8.24 32.57 -6.87
C LEU A 30 -9.48 32.72 -7.75
N TYR A 31 -9.75 31.72 -8.59
CA TYR A 31 -10.80 31.74 -9.59
C TYR A 31 -12.20 31.97 -9.00
N ASP A 32 -12.83 33.04 -9.47
CA ASP A 32 -14.23 33.41 -9.19
C ASP A 32 -15.04 33.31 -10.50
N SER A 33 -16.00 32.39 -10.55
CA SER A 33 -16.80 32.13 -11.75
C SER A 33 -17.75 33.27 -12.11
N GLN A 34 -17.99 34.21 -11.19
CA GLN A 34 -18.82 35.40 -11.46
C GLN A 34 -18.04 36.52 -12.12
N LYS A 35 -16.72 36.38 -12.26
CA LYS A 35 -15.83 37.40 -12.82
C LYS A 35 -15.15 36.87 -14.08
N GLU A 36 -15.36 37.57 -15.18
CA GLU A 36 -14.68 37.30 -16.44
C GLU A 36 -13.17 37.58 -16.33
N LEU A 37 -12.80 38.64 -15.62
CA LEU A 37 -11.42 39.10 -15.43
C LEU A 37 -11.07 39.15 -13.95
N GLN A 38 -9.85 38.75 -13.62
CA GLN A 38 -9.38 38.71 -12.23
C GLN A 38 -8.03 39.41 -12.09
N TYR A 39 -7.93 40.21 -11.03
CA TYR A 39 -6.67 40.80 -10.61
C TYR A 39 -5.83 39.77 -9.87
N VAL A 40 -4.61 39.55 -10.35
CA VAL A 40 -3.66 38.58 -9.80
C VAL A 40 -2.31 39.23 -9.63
N ALA A 41 -1.74 39.10 -8.45
CA ALA A 41 -0.34 39.41 -8.20
C ALA A 41 0.46 38.12 -7.97
N TYR A 42 1.76 38.14 -8.26
CA TYR A 42 2.64 37.00 -7.90
C TYR A 42 2.55 36.66 -6.41
N ASN A 43 2.44 37.67 -5.55
CA ASN A 43 2.30 37.46 -4.11
C ASN A 43 0.97 36.77 -3.75
N SER A 44 -0.11 37.01 -4.52
CA SER A 44 -1.37 36.30 -4.32
C SER A 44 -1.22 34.82 -4.62
N VAL A 45 -0.53 34.46 -5.71
CA VAL A 45 -0.23 33.05 -6.05
C VAL A 45 0.60 32.38 -4.96
N VAL A 46 1.63 33.08 -4.47
CA VAL A 46 2.48 32.59 -3.36
C VAL A 46 1.65 32.37 -2.09
N PHE A 47 0.80 33.34 -1.74
CA PHE A 47 -0.03 33.26 -0.56
C PHE A 47 -1.04 32.11 -0.63
N GLU A 48 -1.64 31.84 -1.79
CA GLU A 48 -2.54 30.68 -1.94
C GLU A 48 -1.81 29.35 -1.72
N LEU A 49 -0.59 29.22 -2.24
CA LEU A 49 0.20 28.00 -2.09
C LEU A 49 0.73 27.79 -0.67
N TYR A 50 1.25 28.84 -0.03
CA TYR A 50 2.00 28.70 1.23
C TYR A 50 1.28 29.25 2.45
N LYS A 51 0.21 30.03 2.29
CA LYS A 51 -0.38 30.87 3.36
C LYS A 51 0.64 31.81 4.02
N ASN A 52 1.71 32.11 3.31
CA ASN A 52 2.84 32.92 3.74
C ASN A 52 3.47 33.54 2.48
N LEU A 53 4.19 34.65 2.64
CA LEU A 53 4.92 35.33 1.58
C LEU A 53 6.43 35.09 1.64
N GLN A 54 6.94 34.53 2.75
CA GLN A 54 8.35 34.23 2.92
C GLN A 54 8.73 32.94 2.20
N ILE A 55 9.04 33.06 0.91
CA ILE A 55 9.55 31.96 0.09
C ILE A 55 10.93 32.28 -0.46
N SER A 56 11.68 31.24 -0.85
CA SER A 56 12.96 31.44 -1.51
C SER A 56 12.78 32.17 -2.84
N ARG A 57 13.75 33.04 -3.19
CA ARG A 57 13.77 33.74 -4.49
C ARG A 57 13.73 32.76 -5.68
N ARG A 58 14.31 31.57 -5.50
CA ARG A 58 14.28 30.49 -6.51
C ARG A 58 12.85 30.06 -6.80
N TYR A 59 12.05 29.76 -5.79
CA TYR A 59 10.66 29.34 -5.97
C TYR A 59 9.79 30.47 -6.52
N LEU A 60 10.03 31.71 -6.09
CA LEU A 60 9.35 32.86 -6.66
C LEU A 60 9.61 32.98 -8.17
N ASN A 61 10.87 32.82 -8.62
CA ASN A 61 11.20 32.84 -10.05
C ASN A 61 10.51 31.72 -10.82
N HIS A 62 10.43 30.50 -10.26
CA HIS A 62 9.69 29.40 -10.89
C HIS A 62 8.20 29.72 -11.02
N ILE A 63 7.56 30.27 -9.98
CA ILE A 63 6.15 30.70 -10.04
C ILE A 63 5.93 31.74 -11.15
N LYS A 64 6.83 32.72 -11.27
CA LYS A 64 6.78 33.74 -12.34
C LYS A 64 6.84 33.11 -13.72
N SER A 65 7.86 32.28 -13.96
CA SER A 65 8.03 31.59 -15.24
C SER A 65 6.89 30.63 -15.57
N SER A 66 6.32 29.97 -14.56
CA SER A 66 5.15 29.10 -14.71
C SER A 66 3.91 29.88 -15.11
N LEU A 67 3.65 31.05 -14.53
CA LEU A 67 2.53 31.90 -14.95
C LEU A 67 2.64 32.28 -16.44
N ASP A 68 3.83 32.72 -16.87
CA ASP A 68 4.08 33.05 -18.29
C ASP A 68 3.93 31.83 -19.20
N SER A 69 4.33 30.65 -18.73
CA SER A 69 4.19 29.41 -19.48
C SER A 69 2.73 28.98 -19.64
N LEU A 70 1.91 29.14 -18.59
CA LEU A 70 0.46 28.89 -18.67
C LEU A 70 -0.23 29.83 -19.67
N VAL A 71 0.22 31.08 -19.78
CA VAL A 71 -0.22 32.01 -20.83
C VAL A 71 0.14 31.49 -22.22
N LYS A 72 1.41 31.07 -22.43
CA LYS A 72 1.87 30.51 -23.72
C LYS A 72 1.11 29.26 -24.14
N LYS A 73 0.71 28.43 -23.17
CA LYS A 73 -0.09 27.21 -23.38
C LYS A 73 -1.59 27.49 -23.51
N ASN A 74 -2.01 28.75 -23.50
CA ASN A 74 -3.41 29.20 -23.60
C ASN A 74 -4.34 28.66 -22.50
N LEU A 75 -3.80 28.31 -21.33
CA LEU A 75 -4.61 27.93 -20.17
C LEU A 75 -5.21 29.16 -19.47
N ILE A 76 -4.53 30.29 -19.57
CA ILE A 76 -4.95 31.61 -19.11
C ILE A 76 -4.54 32.66 -20.14
N LYS A 77 -5.12 33.86 -20.07
CA LYS A 77 -4.69 34.99 -20.91
C LYS A 77 -4.39 36.21 -20.06
N LYS A 78 -3.25 36.85 -20.30
CA LYS A 78 -2.90 38.13 -19.68
C LYS A 78 -3.53 39.25 -20.49
N VAL A 79 -4.48 39.96 -19.90
CA VAL A 79 -5.24 41.04 -20.55
C VAL A 79 -4.56 42.39 -20.36
N ASP A 80 -4.08 42.66 -19.14
CA ASP A 80 -3.41 43.92 -18.82
C ASP A 80 -2.31 43.72 -17.76
N GLU A 81 -1.36 44.66 -17.70
CA GLU A 81 -0.24 44.68 -16.77
C GLU A 81 -0.13 46.07 -16.12
N TYR A 82 -0.50 46.16 -14.84
CA TYR A 82 -0.42 47.42 -14.09
C TYR A 82 0.94 47.63 -13.45
N SER A 83 1.61 46.56 -13.06
CA SER A 83 2.99 46.59 -12.58
C SER A 83 3.71 45.30 -12.94
N ALA A 84 5.04 45.28 -12.74
CA ALA A 84 5.86 44.09 -12.96
C ALA A 84 5.46 42.87 -12.09
N THR A 85 4.50 43.04 -11.18
CA THR A 85 4.01 41.98 -10.29
C THR A 85 2.51 41.79 -10.30
N GLU A 86 1.74 42.66 -10.96
CA GLU A 86 0.28 42.73 -10.87
C GLU A 86 -0.37 42.79 -12.26
N PHE A 87 -1.35 41.92 -12.47
CA PHE A 87 -1.89 41.62 -13.79
C PHE A 87 -3.41 41.48 -13.74
N ILE A 88 -4.06 41.81 -14.85
CA ILE A 88 -5.43 41.37 -15.13
C ILE A 88 -5.36 40.13 -16.00
N ILE A 89 -5.91 39.04 -15.49
CA ILE A 89 -5.89 37.73 -16.14
C ILE A 89 -7.32 37.30 -16.43
N ASP A 90 -7.55 36.91 -17.68
CA ASP A 90 -8.72 36.14 -18.08
C ASP A 90 -8.44 34.65 -17.76
N MET A 91 -9.24 34.14 -16.83
CA MET A 91 -9.17 32.75 -16.34
C MET A 91 -10.32 31.89 -16.86
N SER A 92 -11.07 32.34 -17.86
CA SER A 92 -12.19 31.57 -18.46
C SER A 92 -11.75 30.18 -18.94
N GLY A 93 -10.51 30.03 -19.42
CA GLY A 93 -9.92 28.74 -19.83
C GLY A 93 -9.74 27.74 -18.68
N LEU A 94 -9.84 28.17 -17.42
CA LEU A 94 -9.82 27.30 -16.25
C LEU A 94 -11.21 26.75 -15.88
N HIS A 95 -12.28 27.29 -16.47
CA HIS A 95 -13.64 26.84 -16.26
C HIS A 95 -13.89 25.53 -17.01
N PHE A 96 -14.62 24.61 -16.38
CA PHE A 96 -15.11 23.40 -17.03
C PHE A 96 -16.47 23.03 -16.44
N GLU A 97 -17.41 22.70 -17.32
CA GLU A 97 -18.76 22.27 -16.93
C GLU A 97 -18.90 20.76 -17.00
N GLN A 98 -19.73 20.21 -16.11
CA GLN A 98 -20.05 18.78 -16.07
C GLN A 98 -20.96 18.32 -17.23
N ASN A 99 -21.61 19.25 -17.95
CA ASN A 99 -22.73 18.98 -18.85
C ASN A 99 -22.37 18.59 -20.29
N THR A 100 -21.14 18.13 -20.55
CA THR A 100 -20.82 17.59 -21.88
C THR A 100 -21.13 16.09 -21.92
N ASN A 101 -21.68 15.60 -23.05
CA ASN A 101 -21.99 14.17 -23.28
C ASN A 101 -20.80 13.21 -23.12
N LYS A 102 -19.58 13.73 -22.89
CA LYS A 102 -18.35 12.96 -22.64
C LYS A 102 -17.84 13.03 -21.21
N GLY A 103 -18.40 13.90 -20.36
CA GLY A 103 -17.95 14.16 -19.00
C GLY A 103 -16.53 14.76 -18.93
N VAL A 104 -16.32 15.75 -18.06
CA VAL A 104 -14.97 16.19 -17.70
C VAL A 104 -14.61 15.53 -16.38
N PHE A 105 -13.58 14.68 -16.39
CA PHE A 105 -13.06 14.11 -15.15
C PHE A 105 -12.31 15.18 -14.36
N TYR A 106 -12.65 15.30 -13.08
CA TYR A 106 -12.07 16.28 -12.18
C TYR A 106 -11.69 15.65 -10.85
N THR A 107 -10.80 16.33 -10.13
CA THR A 107 -10.37 15.96 -8.79
C THR A 107 -10.69 17.08 -7.84
N VAL A 108 -11.19 16.73 -6.65
CA VAL A 108 -11.43 17.69 -5.57
C VAL A 108 -10.35 17.53 -4.52
N ILE A 109 -9.62 18.62 -4.30
CA ILE A 109 -8.73 18.78 -3.15
C ILE A 109 -9.17 20.00 -2.34
N THR A 110 -8.54 20.23 -1.21
CA THR A 110 -8.78 21.38 -0.36
C THR A 110 -7.59 22.31 -0.37
N LEU A 111 -7.84 23.61 -0.20
CA LEU A 111 -6.77 24.61 -0.09
C LEU A 111 -5.86 24.32 1.12
N GLU A 112 -6.41 23.73 2.18
CA GLU A 112 -5.63 23.35 3.37
C GLU A 112 -4.64 22.22 3.07
N GLU A 113 -5.04 21.19 2.31
CA GLU A 113 -4.12 20.13 1.86
C GLU A 113 -2.96 20.72 1.04
N VAL A 114 -3.25 21.64 0.11
CA VAL A 114 -2.22 22.34 -0.67
C VAL A 114 -1.24 23.03 0.27
N GLN A 115 -1.75 23.84 1.19
CA GLN A 115 -0.92 24.63 2.11
C GLN A 115 -0.11 23.74 3.07
N ARG A 116 -0.69 22.63 3.54
CA ARG A 116 0.03 21.66 4.37
C ARG A 116 1.20 21.05 3.59
N ILE A 117 0.97 20.59 2.36
CA ILE A 117 2.01 19.96 1.53
C ILE A 117 3.13 20.96 1.19
N MET A 118 2.77 22.18 0.81
CA MET A 118 3.76 23.19 0.42
C MET A 118 4.68 23.62 1.57
N ASN A 119 4.24 23.45 2.82
CA ASN A 119 4.99 23.81 4.02
C ASN A 119 5.65 22.61 4.73
N ILE A 120 5.68 21.41 4.14
CA ILE A 120 6.40 20.28 4.72
C ILE A 120 7.91 20.59 4.75
N ASP A 121 8.55 20.39 5.89
CA ASP A 121 10.01 20.47 6.03
C ASP A 121 10.66 19.20 5.47
N THR A 122 11.03 19.26 4.19
CA THR A 122 11.70 18.15 3.51
C THR A 122 12.75 18.67 2.53
N LYS A 123 13.76 17.84 2.29
CA LYS A 123 14.79 18.08 1.26
C LYS A 123 14.25 17.86 -0.15
N LYS A 124 13.08 17.22 -0.29
CA LYS A 124 12.44 16.94 -1.58
C LYS A 124 11.66 18.16 -2.06
N ASP A 125 11.32 18.16 -3.34
CA ASP A 125 10.60 19.29 -3.93
C ASP A 125 9.10 19.21 -3.60
N ASN A 126 8.60 20.15 -2.79
CA ASN A 126 7.20 20.20 -2.37
C ASN A 126 6.23 20.36 -3.55
N PHE A 127 6.68 20.99 -4.65
CA PHE A 127 5.87 21.10 -5.87
C PHE A 127 5.60 19.72 -6.51
N ALA A 128 6.62 18.86 -6.56
CA ALA A 128 6.50 17.50 -7.07
C ALA A 128 5.64 16.62 -6.15
N ILE A 129 5.78 16.80 -4.82
CA ILE A 129 4.94 16.10 -3.83
C ILE A 129 3.47 16.54 -3.97
N LEU A 130 3.21 17.84 -4.16
CA LEU A 130 1.86 18.36 -4.38
C LEU A 130 1.22 17.77 -5.63
N ARG A 131 1.94 17.76 -6.75
CA ARG A 131 1.44 17.12 -7.98
C ARG A 131 1.14 15.65 -7.74
N TYR A 132 2.05 14.93 -7.09
CA TYR A 132 1.84 13.52 -6.78
C TYR A 132 0.59 13.30 -5.93
N PHE A 133 0.41 14.08 -4.86
CA PHE A 133 -0.78 14.02 -4.02
C PHE A 133 -2.06 14.23 -4.83
N ILE A 134 -2.09 15.24 -5.69
CA ILE A 134 -3.23 15.53 -6.56
C ILE A 134 -3.54 14.34 -7.49
N VAL A 135 -2.51 13.76 -8.11
CA VAL A 135 -2.66 12.59 -8.98
C VAL A 135 -3.14 11.37 -8.19
N LEU A 136 -2.65 11.16 -6.96
CA LEU A 136 -3.10 10.09 -6.08
C LEU A 136 -4.60 10.24 -5.76
N ILE A 137 -5.04 11.42 -5.32
CA ILE A 137 -6.45 11.68 -5.03
C ILE A 137 -7.31 11.53 -6.30
N SER A 138 -6.79 11.92 -7.47
CA SER A 138 -7.48 11.73 -8.75
C SER A 138 -7.75 10.28 -9.13
N SER A 139 -7.09 9.32 -8.45
CA SER A 139 -7.23 7.89 -8.70
C SER A 139 -8.17 7.18 -7.72
N ILE A 140 -8.79 7.92 -6.80
CA ILE A 140 -9.83 7.40 -5.92
C ILE A 140 -11.02 6.92 -6.76
N CYS A 141 -11.54 5.74 -6.44
CA CYS A 141 -12.69 5.16 -7.11
C CYS A 141 -13.98 5.70 -6.49
N HIS A 142 -14.76 6.45 -7.28
CA HIS A 142 -16.03 7.03 -6.82
C HIS A 142 -17.19 6.02 -6.77
N ASP A 143 -17.07 4.90 -7.48
CA ASP A 143 -18.07 3.82 -7.57
C ASP A 143 -17.85 2.69 -6.55
N LYS A 144 -16.69 2.69 -5.88
CA LYS A 144 -16.32 1.69 -4.88
C LYS A 144 -16.47 2.27 -3.48
N GLY A 145 -16.93 1.44 -2.56
CA GLY A 145 -17.16 1.83 -1.17
C GLY A 145 -17.31 0.63 -0.25
N THR A 146 -17.42 0.92 1.04
CA THR A 146 -17.76 -0.04 2.09
C THR A 146 -19.12 0.30 2.67
N TYR A 147 -19.85 -0.71 3.10
CA TYR A 147 -21.04 -0.48 3.91
C TYR A 147 -20.63 -0.26 5.35
N ASP A 148 -21.25 0.73 5.99
CA ASP A 148 -21.24 0.83 7.43
C ASP A 148 -22.11 -0.29 8.00
N HIS A 149 -21.47 -1.28 8.63
CA HIS A 149 -22.19 -2.39 9.27
C HIS A 149 -22.87 -1.98 10.58
N SER A 150 -22.63 -0.75 11.07
CA SER A 150 -23.27 -0.19 12.27
C SER A 150 -24.56 0.58 11.97
N ASP A 151 -24.61 1.26 10.81
CA ASP A 151 -25.79 1.94 10.30
C ASP A 151 -26.17 1.31 8.96
N CYS A 152 -27.15 0.39 8.97
CA CYS A 152 -27.58 -0.51 7.88
C CYS A 152 -27.97 0.14 6.52
N TYR A 153 -27.72 1.43 6.32
CA TYR A 153 -28.08 2.24 5.15
C TYR A 153 -26.95 3.17 4.66
N GLY A 154 -25.81 3.27 5.34
CA GLY A 154 -24.72 4.18 4.97
C GLY A 154 -23.65 3.51 4.10
N ALA A 155 -23.62 3.79 2.80
CA ALA A 155 -22.46 3.46 1.97
C ALA A 155 -21.42 4.59 2.09
N HIS A 156 -20.22 4.27 2.55
CA HIS A 156 -19.09 5.18 2.50
C HIS A 156 -18.38 4.97 1.15
N THR A 157 -18.39 5.98 0.28
CA THR A 157 -17.79 5.95 -1.07
C THR A 157 -16.81 7.12 -1.24
N ASP A 158 -16.08 7.17 -2.36
CA ASP A 158 -15.19 8.29 -2.70
C ASP A 158 -14.01 8.52 -1.72
N PHE A 159 -13.46 7.44 -1.17
CA PHE A 159 -12.39 7.53 -0.18
C PHE A 159 -11.14 6.68 -0.49
N VAL A 160 -11.27 5.65 -1.34
CA VAL A 160 -10.19 4.68 -1.59
C VAL A 160 -9.80 4.59 -3.06
N GLY A 161 -8.49 4.64 -3.30
CA GLY A 161 -7.85 4.28 -4.56
C GLY A 161 -6.96 3.05 -4.38
N PHE A 162 -6.81 2.28 -5.46
CA PHE A 162 -5.96 1.08 -5.50
C PHE A 162 -5.19 0.94 -6.82
N MET A 163 -5.00 2.06 -7.54
CA MET A 163 -4.15 2.11 -8.72
C MET A 163 -2.71 1.75 -8.39
N THR A 164 -2.02 1.06 -9.30
CA THR A 164 -0.62 0.65 -9.08
C THR A 164 0.32 1.84 -8.97
N LEU A 165 1.42 1.68 -8.23
CA LEU A 165 2.45 2.72 -8.12
C LEU A 165 3.12 3.05 -9.46
N ASP A 166 3.16 2.09 -10.39
CA ASP A 166 3.73 2.30 -11.73
C ASP A 166 2.82 3.21 -12.56
N THR A 167 1.50 2.95 -12.55
CA THR A 167 0.53 3.85 -13.20
C THR A 167 0.56 5.26 -12.63
N LEU A 168 0.67 5.39 -11.29
CA LEU A 168 0.78 6.70 -10.65
C LEU A 168 2.09 7.42 -11.03
N ALA A 169 3.18 6.67 -11.22
CA ALA A 169 4.46 7.21 -11.68
C ALA A 169 4.37 7.78 -13.09
N ASP A 170 3.71 7.04 -13.98
CA ASP A 170 3.49 7.47 -15.36
C ASP A 170 2.64 8.74 -15.43
N TRP A 171 1.55 8.81 -14.65
CA TRP A 171 0.68 10.01 -14.59
C TRP A 171 1.37 11.24 -14.00
N CYS A 172 2.40 11.05 -13.18
CA CYS A 172 3.22 12.13 -12.65
C CYS A 172 4.43 12.46 -13.53
N GLY A 173 4.74 11.66 -14.56
CA GLY A 173 5.97 11.79 -15.33
C GLY A 173 7.24 11.57 -14.50
N THR A 174 7.19 10.65 -13.53
CA THR A 174 8.28 10.41 -12.56
C THR A 174 8.56 8.91 -12.40
N THR A 175 9.42 8.53 -11.45
CA THR A 175 9.74 7.14 -11.18
C THR A 175 9.02 6.60 -9.95
N LYS A 176 8.71 5.30 -9.96
CA LYS A 176 8.17 4.56 -8.80
C LYS A 176 8.96 4.82 -7.52
N ALA A 177 10.29 4.85 -7.61
CA ALA A 177 11.17 5.10 -6.47
C ALA A 177 10.90 6.46 -5.81
N ARG A 178 10.70 7.52 -6.60
CA ARG A 178 10.38 8.86 -6.07
C ARG A 178 8.99 8.91 -5.44
N ILE A 179 8.01 8.25 -6.05
CA ILE A 179 6.66 8.16 -5.49
C ILE A 179 6.65 7.43 -4.14
N ILE A 180 7.46 6.37 -3.97
CA ILE A 180 7.58 5.68 -2.67
C ILE A 180 8.12 6.63 -1.60
N GLU A 181 9.08 7.49 -1.93
CA GLU A 181 9.58 8.53 -1.02
C GLU A 181 8.48 9.56 -0.71
N TYR A 182 7.72 10.01 -1.71
CA TYR A 182 6.63 10.97 -1.52
C TYR A 182 5.51 10.41 -0.63
N ASN A 183 5.14 9.13 -0.82
CA ASN A 183 4.22 8.43 0.08
C ASN A 183 4.71 8.45 1.52
N SER A 184 5.99 8.14 1.73
CA SER A 184 6.58 8.13 3.08
C SER A 184 6.48 9.50 3.76
N ILE A 185 6.68 10.59 3.00
CA ILE A 185 6.55 11.96 3.50
C ILE A 185 5.08 12.29 3.82
N LEU A 186 4.16 12.02 2.89
CA LEU A 186 2.74 12.32 3.06
C LEU A 186 2.07 11.50 4.17
N GLU A 187 2.50 10.25 4.39
CA GLU A 187 2.06 9.40 5.50
C GLU A 187 2.59 9.91 6.85
N ALA A 188 3.86 10.34 6.91
CA ALA A 188 4.45 10.91 8.13
C ALA A 188 3.70 12.18 8.58
N GLU A 189 3.30 13.01 7.62
CA GLU A 189 2.51 14.23 7.85
C GLU A 189 1.00 13.98 8.03
N LYS A 190 0.57 12.71 8.02
CA LYS A 190 -0.84 12.30 8.15
C LYS A 190 -1.75 13.02 7.16
N ILE A 191 -1.30 13.14 5.92
CA ILE A 191 -2.08 13.68 4.80
C ILE A 191 -2.78 12.53 4.09
N ILE A 192 -2.05 11.45 3.83
CA ILE A 192 -2.56 10.22 3.24
C ILE A 192 -2.39 9.04 4.20
N TYR A 193 -3.11 7.97 3.94
CA TYR A 193 -2.88 6.66 4.55
C TYR A 193 -2.78 5.61 3.45
N THR A 194 -1.77 4.73 3.52
CA THR A 194 -1.63 3.60 2.60
C THR A 194 -1.68 2.28 3.36
N TYR A 195 -2.73 1.50 3.13
CA TYR A 195 -2.82 0.12 3.53
C TYR A 195 -2.00 -0.77 2.59
N ARG A 196 -1.02 -1.47 3.18
CA ARG A 196 -0.16 -2.43 2.49
C ARG A 196 -0.57 -3.83 2.94
N HIS A 197 -0.98 -4.66 1.98
CA HIS A 197 -1.43 -6.01 2.27
C HIS A 197 -0.31 -6.88 2.84
N ASN A 198 -0.65 -7.72 3.81
CA ASN A 198 0.25 -8.70 4.43
C ASN A 198 0.17 -10.08 3.75
N GLN A 199 -0.69 -10.21 2.75
CA GLN A 199 -0.91 -11.41 1.95
C GLN A 199 -0.63 -11.09 0.49
N ASN A 200 -0.20 -12.11 -0.25
CA ASN A 200 0.01 -12.11 -1.69
C ASN A 200 -0.73 -13.30 -2.31
N LYS A 201 -0.98 -13.23 -3.61
CA LYS A 201 -1.46 -14.35 -4.40
C LYS A 201 -0.26 -15.17 -4.88
N LYS A 202 -0.37 -16.48 -4.83
CA LYS A 202 0.57 -17.43 -5.42
C LYS A 202 -0.17 -18.30 -6.42
N ASP A 203 0.29 -18.31 -7.65
CA ASP A 203 -0.13 -19.27 -8.66
C ASP A 203 0.47 -20.66 -8.34
N LYS A 204 -0.39 -21.68 -8.26
CA LYS A 204 -0.06 -23.07 -7.96
C LYS A 204 0.71 -23.74 -9.09
N GLU A 205 0.45 -23.38 -10.34
CA GLU A 205 1.07 -24.01 -11.51
C GLU A 205 2.44 -23.40 -11.81
N THR A 206 2.53 -22.07 -11.77
CA THR A 206 3.77 -21.35 -12.12
C THR A 206 4.64 -21.00 -10.91
N GLY A 207 4.09 -21.07 -9.70
CA GLY A 207 4.76 -20.62 -8.47
C GLY A 207 4.92 -19.11 -8.36
N GLN A 208 4.40 -18.32 -9.31
CA GLN A 208 4.55 -16.87 -9.32
C GLN A 208 3.76 -16.20 -8.19
N ILE A 209 4.40 -15.24 -7.52
CA ILE A 209 3.80 -14.49 -6.41
C ILE A 209 3.44 -13.08 -6.91
N MET A 210 2.16 -12.72 -6.81
CA MET A 210 1.64 -11.41 -7.14
C MET A 210 1.13 -10.71 -5.88
N SER A 211 1.61 -9.51 -5.60
CA SER A 211 1.10 -8.70 -4.50
C SER A 211 -0.27 -8.11 -4.83
N PHE A 212 -1.13 -7.97 -3.83
CA PHE A 212 -2.31 -7.11 -3.98
C PHE A 212 -1.88 -5.65 -4.14
N SER A 213 -2.68 -4.88 -4.89
CA SER A 213 -2.48 -3.44 -4.96
C SER A 213 -2.67 -2.81 -3.59
N ASN A 214 -1.80 -1.85 -3.26
CA ASN A 214 -1.97 -1.03 -2.07
C ASN A 214 -3.27 -0.25 -2.17
N HIS A 215 -3.93 -0.07 -1.03
CA HIS A 215 -5.11 0.77 -0.93
C HIS A 215 -4.73 2.06 -0.22
N TYR A 216 -5.16 3.20 -0.75
CA TYR A 216 -4.79 4.49 -0.22
C TYR A 216 -5.93 5.49 -0.32
N GLY A 217 -5.82 6.55 0.47
CA GLY A 217 -6.77 7.65 0.51
C GLY A 217 -6.30 8.70 1.49
N ARG A 218 -7.22 9.58 1.90
CA ARG A 218 -6.91 10.58 2.92
C ARG A 218 -6.70 9.90 4.27
N TYR A 219 -5.86 10.49 5.11
CA TYR A 219 -5.58 9.93 6.43
C TYR A 219 -6.82 9.89 7.35
N GLU A 220 -7.74 10.82 7.15
CA GLU A 220 -9.02 10.85 7.86
C GLU A 220 -9.85 9.57 7.63
N ASP A 221 -9.78 9.00 6.43
CA ASP A 221 -10.56 7.81 6.02
C ASP A 221 -9.86 6.48 6.35
N ARG A 222 -8.76 6.49 7.12
CA ARG A 222 -7.92 5.30 7.36
C ARG A 222 -8.69 4.07 7.85
N GLN A 223 -9.74 4.27 8.66
CA GLN A 223 -10.55 3.17 9.20
C GLN A 223 -11.32 2.48 8.08
N TRP A 224 -11.96 3.27 7.21
CA TRP A 224 -12.65 2.79 6.02
C TRP A 224 -11.71 2.14 5.02
N ILE A 225 -10.50 2.69 4.84
CA ILE A 225 -9.48 2.10 3.95
C ILE A 225 -9.07 0.71 4.44
N ILE A 226 -8.87 0.53 5.75
CA ILE A 226 -8.56 -0.78 6.34
C ILE A 226 -9.74 -1.74 6.15
N GLN A 227 -10.96 -1.31 6.43
CA GLN A 227 -12.16 -2.13 6.24
C GLN A 227 -12.30 -2.58 4.79
N PHE A 228 -12.22 -1.64 3.84
CA PHE A 228 -12.31 -1.92 2.42
C PHE A 228 -11.23 -2.90 1.98
N ALA A 229 -9.98 -2.71 2.41
CA ALA A 229 -8.90 -3.60 2.02
C ALA A 229 -9.11 -5.03 2.53
N ASN A 230 -9.65 -5.20 3.74
CA ASN A 230 -9.97 -6.51 4.30
C ASN A 230 -11.15 -7.18 3.58
N GLU A 231 -12.22 -6.42 3.31
CA GLU A 231 -13.38 -6.89 2.54
C GLU A 231 -12.98 -7.24 1.10
N TYR A 232 -12.10 -6.44 0.49
CA TYR A 232 -11.57 -6.67 -0.84
C TYR A 232 -10.85 -8.01 -0.94
N VAL A 233 -10.05 -8.39 0.07
CA VAL A 233 -9.39 -9.71 0.10
C VAL A 233 -10.40 -10.83 0.33
N ALA A 234 -11.37 -10.64 1.23
CA ALA A 234 -12.38 -11.65 1.55
C ALA A 234 -13.34 -11.94 0.38
N THR A 235 -13.68 -10.93 -0.41
CA THR A 235 -14.55 -11.03 -1.58
C THR A 235 -13.79 -11.34 -2.87
N PHE A 236 -12.45 -11.34 -2.83
CA PHE A 236 -11.64 -11.64 -4.00
C PHE A 236 -11.77 -13.13 -4.34
N ASN A 237 -12.49 -13.44 -5.42
CA ASN A 237 -12.49 -14.77 -5.99
C ASN A 237 -11.10 -15.06 -6.56
N LEU A 238 -10.29 -15.79 -5.81
CA LEU A 238 -9.06 -16.40 -6.31
C LEU A 238 -9.40 -17.30 -7.49
N LYS A 239 -8.57 -17.30 -8.52
CA LYS A 239 -8.67 -18.35 -9.55
C LYS A 239 -8.44 -19.71 -8.89
N GLU A 240 -8.98 -20.79 -9.45
CA GLU A 240 -8.76 -22.15 -8.92
C GLU A 240 -7.26 -22.50 -8.77
N THR A 241 -6.44 -21.90 -9.64
CA THR A 241 -4.98 -22.02 -9.65
C THR A 241 -4.27 -21.11 -8.64
N GLU A 242 -4.95 -20.24 -7.90
CA GLU A 242 -4.32 -19.30 -6.97
C GLU A 242 -4.51 -19.70 -5.50
N THR A 243 -3.55 -19.35 -4.66
CA THR A 243 -3.61 -19.46 -3.19
C THR A 243 -3.15 -18.17 -2.55
N LEU A 244 -3.60 -17.92 -1.32
CA LEU A 244 -3.05 -16.84 -0.50
C LEU A 244 -1.81 -17.33 0.23
N VAL A 245 -0.73 -16.56 0.10
CA VAL A 245 0.51 -16.74 0.85
C VAL A 245 0.82 -15.47 1.62
N LYS A 246 1.55 -15.58 2.73
CA LYS A 246 2.02 -14.39 3.44
C LYS A 246 2.97 -13.59 2.54
N ALA A 247 2.87 -12.27 2.61
CA ALA A 247 3.82 -11.40 1.94
C ALA A 247 5.21 -11.63 2.53
N GLU A 248 6.13 -12.13 1.69
CA GLU A 248 7.50 -12.37 2.14
C GLU A 248 8.22 -11.04 2.33
N LYS A 249 8.86 -10.85 3.48
CA LYS A 249 9.65 -9.65 3.78
C LYS A 249 11.00 -9.69 3.05
N SER A 250 10.96 -9.69 1.73
CA SER A 250 12.11 -9.94 0.85
C SER A 250 13.35 -9.11 1.20
N ARG A 251 13.18 -7.84 1.58
CA ARG A 251 14.30 -6.96 1.97
C ARG A 251 14.94 -7.38 3.29
N GLU A 252 14.14 -7.69 4.30
CA GLU A 252 14.62 -8.15 5.61
C GLU A 252 15.28 -9.53 5.48
N ASN A 253 14.66 -10.45 4.74
CA ASN A 253 15.21 -11.77 4.45
C ASN A 253 16.57 -11.69 3.73
N LYS A 254 16.70 -10.82 2.72
CA LYS A 254 17.99 -10.56 2.04
C LYS A 254 19.02 -9.97 2.99
N ARG A 255 18.61 -9.09 3.90
CA ARG A 255 19.48 -8.52 4.93
C ARG A 255 19.97 -9.60 5.88
N TYR A 256 19.09 -10.43 6.42
CA TYR A 256 19.44 -11.54 7.32
C TYR A 256 20.36 -12.56 6.64
N ALA A 257 20.07 -12.96 5.39
CA ALA A 257 20.95 -13.83 4.63
C ALA A 257 22.35 -13.22 4.45
N ALA A 258 22.44 -11.91 4.17
CA ALA A 258 23.72 -11.21 4.04
C ALA A 258 24.47 -11.12 5.37
N VAL A 259 23.77 -10.86 6.48
CA VAL A 259 24.35 -10.86 7.83
C VAL A 259 24.94 -12.23 8.15
N PHE A 260 24.18 -13.31 7.93
CA PHE A 260 24.67 -14.67 8.14
C PHE A 260 25.94 -14.97 7.33
N ASN A 261 25.95 -14.63 6.03
CA ASN A 261 27.12 -14.84 5.18
C ASN A 261 28.36 -14.06 5.64
N LEU A 262 28.19 -12.89 6.27
CA LEU A 262 29.28 -12.13 6.86
C LEU A 262 29.80 -12.79 8.13
N LEU A 263 28.91 -13.28 9.00
CA LEU A 263 29.28 -13.98 10.23
C LEU A 263 30.04 -15.29 9.91
N VAL A 264 29.60 -16.06 8.91
CA VAL A 264 30.29 -17.28 8.45
C VAL A 264 31.68 -16.97 7.89
N LYS A 265 31.86 -15.80 7.29
CA LYS A 265 33.15 -15.42 6.68
C LYS A 265 34.22 -15.10 7.72
N ASP A 266 33.85 -14.34 8.76
CA ASP A 266 34.77 -13.87 9.79
C ASP A 266 33.98 -13.39 11.03
N PHE A 267 33.69 -14.33 11.94
CA PHE A 267 32.77 -14.08 13.05
C PHE A 267 33.24 -12.94 13.96
N ASP A 268 34.47 -13.00 14.46
CA ASP A 268 35.03 -12.03 15.41
C ASP A 268 35.06 -10.61 14.84
N LYS A 269 35.30 -10.48 13.54
CA LYS A 269 35.33 -9.19 12.86
C LYS A 269 33.95 -8.58 12.66
N TYR A 270 32.94 -9.41 12.39
CA TYR A 270 31.63 -8.91 11.96
C TYR A 270 30.58 -8.87 13.06
N ILE A 271 30.72 -9.67 14.13
CA ILE A 271 29.71 -9.77 15.19
C ILE A 271 29.40 -8.41 15.85
N GLY A 272 30.41 -7.58 16.09
CA GLY A 272 30.25 -6.24 16.70
C GLY A 272 29.58 -5.20 15.80
N ASN A 273 29.33 -5.51 14.51
CA ASN A 273 28.75 -4.56 13.56
C ASN A 273 27.22 -4.64 13.49
N PHE A 274 26.59 -5.58 14.19
CA PHE A 274 25.15 -5.83 14.11
C PHE A 274 24.50 -5.63 15.48
N SER A 275 23.26 -5.14 15.46
CA SER A 275 22.45 -5.03 16.67
C SER A 275 21.96 -6.40 17.14
N ASN A 276 21.62 -6.51 18.43
CA ASN A 276 21.01 -7.73 18.99
C ASN A 276 19.73 -8.13 18.23
N GLU A 277 18.92 -7.15 17.82
CA GLU A 277 17.70 -7.37 17.04
C GLU A 277 18.01 -7.99 15.67
N GLU A 278 19.05 -7.51 14.97
CA GLU A 278 19.49 -8.08 13.69
C GLU A 278 20.04 -9.50 13.84
N LEU A 279 20.77 -9.79 14.91
CA LEU A 279 21.33 -11.11 15.17
C LEU A 279 20.23 -12.13 15.48
N ILE A 280 19.27 -11.77 16.35
CA ILE A 280 18.09 -12.60 16.65
C ILE A 280 17.25 -12.82 15.39
N GLY A 281 16.99 -11.78 14.60
CA GLY A 281 16.25 -11.89 13.35
C GLY A 281 16.95 -12.78 12.32
N THR A 282 18.28 -12.73 12.29
CA THR A 282 19.10 -13.59 11.42
C THR A 282 18.98 -15.06 11.82
N TYR A 283 19.07 -15.37 13.11
CA TYR A 283 18.85 -16.73 13.63
C TYR A 283 17.44 -17.25 13.26
N GLN A 284 16.39 -16.47 13.56
CA GLN A 284 15.01 -16.84 13.25
C GLN A 284 14.82 -17.18 11.76
N TYR A 285 15.42 -16.37 10.89
CA TYR A 285 15.35 -16.56 9.45
C TYR A 285 16.04 -17.85 9.00
N ILE A 286 17.28 -18.09 9.45
CA ILE A 286 18.05 -19.29 9.07
C ILE A 286 17.38 -20.55 9.62
N HIS A 287 16.99 -20.53 10.91
CA HIS A 287 16.33 -21.64 11.57
C HIS A 287 15.01 -22.04 10.87
N SER A 288 14.19 -21.05 10.51
CA SER A 288 12.94 -21.29 9.77
C SER A 288 13.18 -21.90 8.38
N LYS A 289 14.24 -21.46 7.68
CA LYS A 289 14.60 -22.01 6.37
C LYS A 289 15.15 -23.44 6.48
N ASN A 290 15.97 -23.72 7.49
CA ASN A 290 16.45 -25.07 7.78
C ASN A 290 15.30 -26.01 8.09
N LEU A 291 14.37 -25.63 8.97
CA LEU A 291 13.19 -26.42 9.29
C LEU A 291 12.36 -26.76 8.04
N CYS A 292 12.17 -25.79 7.13
CA CYS A 292 11.48 -26.03 5.86
C CYS A 292 12.25 -26.99 4.95
N ASN A 293 13.57 -26.81 4.83
CA ASN A 293 14.42 -27.71 4.04
C ASN A 293 14.42 -29.12 4.61
N GLU A 294 14.45 -29.29 5.94
CA GLU A 294 14.34 -30.58 6.60
C GLU A 294 12.99 -31.25 6.34
N LYS A 295 11.87 -30.49 6.36
CA LYS A 295 10.55 -31.02 5.98
C LYS A 295 10.54 -31.49 4.52
N LYS A 296 11.11 -30.72 3.60
CA LYS A 296 11.27 -31.08 2.18
C LYS A 296 12.16 -32.33 2.03
N LEU A 297 13.24 -32.42 2.82
CA LEU A 297 14.17 -33.56 2.82
C LEU A 297 13.48 -34.85 3.23
N ARG A 298 12.62 -34.82 4.26
CA ARG A 298 11.82 -35.98 4.70
C ARG A 298 10.85 -36.49 3.64
N GLN A 299 10.47 -35.65 2.69
CA GLN A 299 9.56 -35.99 1.59
C GLN A 299 10.29 -36.37 0.30
N ALA A 300 11.61 -36.12 0.21
CA ALA A 300 12.42 -36.40 -0.96
C ALA A 300 13.03 -37.81 -0.89
N GLU A 301 13.16 -38.47 -2.03
CA GLU A 301 13.83 -39.78 -2.12
C GLU A 301 15.35 -39.60 -2.01
N GLU A 302 15.95 -40.34 -1.08
CA GLU A 302 17.38 -40.33 -0.81
C GLU A 302 18.19 -40.75 -2.05
N GLY A 303 19.26 -40.02 -2.36
CA GLY A 303 20.11 -40.26 -3.53
C GLY A 303 19.62 -39.65 -4.85
N THR A 304 18.54 -38.86 -4.83
CA THR A 304 18.14 -38.03 -5.97
C THR A 304 18.91 -36.70 -6.01
N ALA A 305 19.09 -36.11 -7.19
CA ALA A 305 19.71 -34.79 -7.32
C ALA A 305 18.96 -33.69 -6.55
N ALA A 306 17.65 -33.86 -6.35
CA ALA A 306 16.83 -32.96 -5.54
C ALA A 306 17.16 -33.08 -4.04
N TYR A 307 17.43 -34.29 -3.55
CA TYR A 307 17.85 -34.55 -2.17
C TYR A 307 19.19 -33.87 -1.84
N ASP A 308 20.18 -34.02 -2.73
CA ASP A 308 21.50 -33.39 -2.55
C ASP A 308 21.43 -31.85 -2.59
N ASP A 309 20.58 -31.29 -3.45
CA ASP A 309 20.34 -29.84 -3.52
C ASP A 309 19.70 -29.30 -2.23
N ILE A 310 18.77 -30.04 -1.62
CA ILE A 310 18.14 -29.66 -0.35
C ILE A 310 19.18 -29.69 0.78
N ILE A 311 20.05 -30.70 0.83
CA ILE A 311 21.12 -30.78 1.84
C ILE A 311 22.09 -29.59 1.70
N GLY A 312 22.49 -29.22 0.48
CA GLY A 312 23.37 -28.06 0.26
C GLY A 312 22.76 -26.71 0.72
N LYS A 313 21.44 -26.64 0.87
CA LYS A 313 20.72 -25.45 1.34
C LYS A 313 20.65 -25.35 2.86
N ILE A 314 20.73 -26.47 3.60
CA ILE A 314 20.73 -26.46 5.07
C ILE A 314 22.03 -25.79 5.56
N LYS A 315 21.89 -24.84 6.48
CA LYS A 315 23.01 -24.05 7.03
C LYS A 315 23.35 -24.51 8.44
N ASN A 316 24.64 -24.46 8.78
CA ASN A 316 25.06 -24.75 10.14
C ASN A 316 24.61 -23.61 11.08
N GLU A 317 23.83 -23.96 12.11
CA GLU A 317 23.34 -23.05 13.14
C GLU A 317 24.27 -22.93 14.35
N ASP A 318 25.29 -23.80 14.50
CA ASP A 318 26.21 -23.81 15.64
C ASP A 318 26.89 -22.45 15.86
N LEU A 319 27.05 -21.67 14.80
CA LEU A 319 27.59 -20.30 14.86
C LEU A 319 26.79 -19.36 15.79
N PHE A 320 25.50 -19.63 15.98
CA PHE A 320 24.64 -18.83 16.83
C PHE A 320 24.76 -19.18 18.31
N ASP A 321 25.35 -20.32 18.66
CA ASP A 321 25.56 -20.74 20.05
C ASP A 321 26.59 -19.86 20.76
N ASP A 322 27.48 -19.23 20.01
CA ASP A 322 28.48 -18.28 20.50
C ASP A 322 27.93 -16.84 20.65
N ILE A 323 26.65 -16.60 20.33
CA ILE A 323 26.02 -15.26 20.37
C ILE A 323 25.09 -15.16 21.59
N PRO A 324 25.48 -14.44 22.68
CA PRO A 324 24.72 -14.44 23.93
C PRO A 324 23.25 -14.03 23.78
N CYS A 325 22.97 -12.99 22.98
CA CYS A 325 21.61 -12.50 22.80
C CYS A 325 20.70 -13.47 22.02
N VAL A 326 21.27 -14.33 21.18
CA VAL A 326 20.53 -15.38 20.45
C VAL A 326 20.29 -16.57 21.38
N VAL A 327 21.30 -16.97 22.15
CA VAL A 327 21.16 -18.04 23.17
C VAL A 327 20.07 -17.68 24.18
N ASP A 328 20.08 -16.46 24.71
CA ASP A 328 19.03 -15.96 25.62
C ASP A 328 17.64 -16.00 24.97
N TYR A 329 17.56 -15.63 23.69
CA TYR A 329 16.31 -15.70 22.93
C TYR A 329 15.79 -17.13 22.80
N VAL A 330 16.66 -18.09 22.44
CA VAL A 330 16.31 -19.52 22.28
C VAL A 330 15.88 -20.12 23.60
N ASN A 331 16.62 -19.86 24.68
CA ASN A 331 16.29 -20.34 26.02
C ASN A 331 14.92 -19.85 26.48
N ARG A 332 14.64 -18.55 26.31
CA ARG A 332 13.32 -17.96 26.61
C ARG A 332 12.21 -18.60 25.78
N LYS A 333 12.44 -18.87 24.50
CA LYS A 333 11.46 -19.55 23.64
C LYS A 333 11.19 -20.99 24.07
N ALA A 334 12.23 -21.73 24.45
CA ALA A 334 12.12 -23.09 24.95
C ALA A 334 11.38 -23.14 26.31
N GLU A 335 11.54 -22.14 27.16
CA GLU A 335 10.80 -22.02 28.42
C GLU A 335 9.32 -21.71 28.17
N GLN A 336 9.01 -20.75 27.29
CA GLN A 336 7.63 -20.42 26.90
C GLN A 336 6.89 -21.65 26.34
N LYS A 337 7.55 -22.44 25.48
CA LYS A 337 6.97 -23.67 24.93
C LYS A 337 6.66 -24.69 26.03
N ARG A 338 7.59 -24.91 26.95
CA ARG A 338 7.40 -25.80 28.11
C ARG A 338 6.26 -25.33 29.02
N GLU A 339 6.12 -24.04 29.25
CA GLU A 339 4.98 -23.50 30.02
C GLU A 339 3.65 -23.70 29.29
N MET A 340 3.61 -23.48 27.97
CA MET A 340 2.40 -23.66 27.18
C MET A 340 1.95 -25.12 27.12
N GLU A 341 2.89 -26.05 26.94
CA GLU A 341 2.62 -27.50 26.99
C GLU A 341 2.10 -27.93 28.36
N LYS A 342 2.67 -27.40 29.46
CA LYS A 342 2.14 -27.62 30.81
C LYS A 342 0.71 -27.11 30.96
N ARG A 343 0.39 -25.91 30.45
CA ARG A 343 -0.98 -25.36 30.47
C ARG A 343 -1.94 -26.21 29.65
N LYS A 344 -1.53 -26.66 28.45
CA LYS A 344 -2.34 -27.53 27.60
C LYS A 344 -2.63 -28.87 28.26
N ASN A 345 -1.62 -29.50 28.86
CA ASN A 345 -1.78 -30.76 29.58
C ASN A 345 -2.67 -30.59 30.83
N ASN A 346 -2.53 -29.49 31.57
CA ASN A 346 -3.41 -29.19 32.70
C ASN A 346 -4.86 -28.97 32.26
N LEU A 347 -5.10 -28.34 31.10
CA LEU A 347 -6.43 -28.16 30.55
C LEU A 347 -7.05 -29.49 30.11
N VAL A 348 -6.28 -30.36 29.44
CA VAL A 348 -6.72 -31.69 29.01
C VAL A 348 -7.05 -32.57 30.22
N ASN A 349 -6.23 -32.54 31.27
CA ASN A 349 -6.48 -33.28 32.51
C ASN A 349 -7.69 -32.74 33.29
N ALA A 350 -7.95 -31.43 33.25
CA ALA A 350 -9.14 -30.84 33.86
C ALA A 350 -10.44 -31.24 33.14
N ILE A 351 -10.38 -31.52 31.84
CA ILE A 351 -11.51 -32.02 31.04
C ILE A 351 -11.73 -33.53 31.27
N SER A 352 -10.69 -34.30 31.63
CA SER A 352 -10.83 -35.74 31.88
C SER A 352 -11.34 -36.09 33.29
N ASP A 353 -11.33 -35.14 34.23
CA ASP A 353 -11.82 -35.32 35.61
C ASP A 353 -13.30 -34.91 35.78
N ASP A 354 -14.01 -34.60 34.68
CA ASP A 354 -15.44 -34.32 34.70
C ASP A 354 -16.21 -35.61 34.99
N ASN A 355 -16.38 -35.91 36.28
CA ASN A 355 -17.23 -36.95 36.84
C ASN A 355 -18.72 -36.58 36.74
N TRP A 356 -19.16 -36.07 35.58
CA TRP A 356 -20.57 -35.92 35.26
C TRP A 356 -21.06 -37.29 34.80
N GLY A 357 -21.65 -38.03 35.74
CA GLY A 357 -22.20 -39.36 35.53
C GLY A 357 -23.10 -39.47 34.29
N GLU A 358 -23.32 -40.72 33.84
CA GLU A 358 -23.96 -41.04 32.58
C GLU A 358 -25.16 -40.14 32.24
N PRO A 359 -25.25 -39.62 31.00
CA PRO A 359 -26.34 -38.74 30.60
C PRO A 359 -27.68 -39.49 30.73
N VAL A 360 -28.60 -38.90 31.48
CA VAL A 360 -29.95 -39.44 31.64
C VAL A 360 -30.67 -39.31 30.28
N SER A 361 -31.18 -40.43 29.76
CA SER A 361 -31.94 -40.47 28.50
C SER A 361 -33.12 -39.49 28.54
N MET A 362 -33.13 -38.57 27.57
CA MET A 362 -34.05 -37.44 27.49
C MET A 362 -35.37 -37.82 26.79
N GLU A 363 -35.95 -38.98 27.13
CA GLU A 363 -37.09 -39.54 26.41
C GLU A 363 -38.46 -38.94 26.80
N ASN A 364 -38.58 -38.04 27.78
CA ASN A 364 -39.91 -37.69 28.31
C ASN A 364 -40.18 -36.23 28.72
N ASP A 365 -39.61 -35.18 28.12
CA ASP A 365 -39.81 -33.84 28.71
C ASP A 365 -40.09 -32.61 27.80
N TYR A 366 -40.56 -32.74 26.55
CA TYR A 366 -41.17 -31.57 25.86
C TYR A 366 -42.34 -31.94 24.94
N SER A 367 -43.55 -31.47 25.28
CA SER A 367 -44.73 -31.46 24.41
C SER A 367 -44.64 -30.31 23.41
N ILE A 368 -44.84 -30.63 22.14
CA ILE A 368 -44.78 -29.73 20.96
C ILE A 368 -46.03 -28.81 20.95
N GLU A 369 -46.12 -27.82 21.82
CA GLU A 369 -47.22 -26.81 21.73
C GLU A 369 -46.79 -25.35 21.96
N GLU A 370 -45.51 -25.03 22.23
CA GLU A 370 -45.08 -23.65 22.58
C GLU A 370 -44.05 -23.00 21.63
N ILE A 371 -44.11 -23.27 20.32
CA ILE A 371 -43.37 -22.47 19.33
C ILE A 371 -44.28 -22.10 18.16
N LEU A 372 -45.15 -21.12 18.38
CA LEU A 372 -45.87 -20.39 17.34
C LEU A 372 -45.80 -18.90 17.65
N ASP A 373 -44.75 -18.24 17.16
CA ASP A 373 -44.79 -16.88 16.57
C ASP A 373 -43.36 -16.43 16.19
N MET A 374 -42.93 -16.78 14.98
CA MET A 374 -41.95 -15.99 14.23
C MET A 374 -42.34 -16.00 12.75
N PRO A 375 -42.40 -14.83 12.08
CA PRO A 375 -42.74 -14.76 10.68
C PRO A 375 -41.61 -15.27 9.79
N THR A 376 -41.98 -16.11 8.83
CA THR A 376 -41.13 -16.73 7.81
C THR A 376 -40.53 -15.70 6.87
N GLU A 377 -39.21 -15.73 6.69
CA GLU A 377 -38.48 -14.90 5.70
C GLU A 377 -38.98 -15.20 4.28
N GLY A 378 -39.51 -14.17 3.64
CA GLY A 378 -39.88 -14.16 2.23
C GLY A 378 -38.65 -13.99 1.35
N GLU A 379 -38.59 -14.83 0.33
CA GLU A 379 -37.61 -14.88 -0.75
C GLU A 379 -37.28 -13.49 -1.35
N VAL A 380 -36.00 -13.12 -1.37
CA VAL A 380 -35.50 -12.08 -2.27
C VAL A 380 -34.40 -12.68 -3.14
N GLN A 381 -34.76 -12.96 -4.39
CA GLN A 381 -33.85 -13.34 -5.47
C GLN A 381 -32.78 -12.26 -5.66
N ILE A 382 -31.52 -12.61 -5.43
CA ILE A 382 -30.36 -11.80 -5.83
C ILE A 382 -30.00 -12.19 -7.26
N ASN A 383 -30.53 -11.44 -8.24
CA ASN A 383 -29.96 -11.36 -9.58
C ASN A 383 -28.93 -10.22 -9.61
N LEU A 384 -27.66 -10.49 -9.32
CA LEU A 384 -26.57 -9.60 -9.74
C LEU A 384 -25.98 -10.13 -11.05
N THR A 385 -26.36 -9.47 -12.14
CA THR A 385 -25.77 -9.65 -13.46
C THR A 385 -24.29 -9.29 -13.45
N ASN A 386 -23.47 -10.28 -13.80
CA ASN A 386 -22.14 -10.13 -14.34
C ASN A 386 -22.11 -9.06 -15.45
N THR A 387 -21.37 -7.98 -15.24
CA THR A 387 -20.81 -7.19 -16.34
C THR A 387 -19.30 -7.35 -16.32
N ASN A 388 -18.83 -8.10 -17.31
CA ASN A 388 -17.44 -8.35 -17.64
C ASN A 388 -16.64 -7.05 -17.72
N CYS A 389 -15.58 -6.93 -16.93
CA CYS A 389 -14.44 -6.08 -17.30
C CYS A 389 -13.57 -6.86 -18.30
N VAL A 390 -13.93 -6.72 -19.57
CA VAL A 390 -13.06 -7.03 -20.70
C VAL A 390 -11.98 -5.95 -20.79
N GLY A 391 -10.71 -6.38 -20.82
CA GLY A 391 -9.60 -5.58 -21.34
C GLY A 391 -8.52 -5.24 -20.32
N GLN A 392 -7.49 -6.08 -20.24
CA GLN A 392 -6.08 -5.73 -20.47
C GLN A 392 -5.19 -6.98 -20.28
N ASP A 393 -5.28 -7.89 -21.25
CA ASP A 393 -4.16 -8.74 -21.64
C ASP A 393 -3.59 -8.14 -22.94
N GLU A 394 -2.58 -7.28 -22.84
CA GLU A 394 -1.66 -7.08 -23.96
C GLU A 394 -0.21 -7.15 -23.47
N LEU A 395 0.37 -8.30 -23.81
CA LEU A 395 1.78 -8.64 -23.92
C LEU A 395 2.73 -7.47 -24.22
N CYS A 396 3.49 -7.01 -23.23
CA CYS A 396 4.79 -6.37 -23.50
C CYS A 396 5.86 -7.45 -23.74
N LYS A 397 6.00 -7.88 -25.01
CA LYS A 397 7.24 -8.49 -25.49
C LYS A 397 8.32 -7.41 -25.61
N ASN A 398 9.20 -7.30 -24.61
CA ASN A 398 10.49 -6.64 -24.82
C ASN A 398 11.59 -7.69 -25.01
N LYS A 399 12.15 -7.67 -26.23
CA LYS A 399 13.29 -8.47 -26.66
C LYS A 399 14.49 -8.19 -25.76
N SER A 400 15.00 -9.25 -25.16
CA SER A 400 16.33 -9.33 -24.58
C SER A 400 17.39 -9.16 -25.67
N HIS A 401 18.33 -8.25 -25.46
CA HIS A 401 19.76 -8.39 -25.77
C HIS A 401 20.48 -7.26 -25.02
N ASP A 402 21.20 -7.57 -23.94
CA ASP A 402 22.65 -7.67 -24.09
C ASP A 402 23.32 -8.38 -22.90
N ASN A 403 24.41 -9.03 -23.26
CA ASN A 403 25.15 -10.05 -22.54
C ASN A 403 26.15 -9.39 -21.57
N SER A 404 26.08 -9.68 -20.26
CA SER A 404 27.26 -9.54 -19.40
C SER A 404 27.23 -10.55 -18.26
N ASN A 405 28.09 -11.57 -18.40
CA ASN A 405 28.50 -12.51 -17.37
C ASN A 405 29.13 -11.77 -16.19
N TYR A 406 28.48 -11.73 -15.03
CA TYR A 406 29.11 -11.86 -13.70
C TYR A 406 28.04 -12.34 -12.71
N GLY A 407 28.34 -13.42 -11.98
CA GLY A 407 27.40 -14.14 -11.10
C GLY A 407 26.84 -13.25 -9.98
N ILE A 408 25.54 -13.04 -10.00
CA ILE A 408 24.76 -12.44 -8.91
C ILE A 408 23.51 -13.31 -8.74
N PHE A 409 23.32 -13.80 -7.51
CA PHE A 409 22.32 -14.77 -7.09
C PHE A 409 20.90 -14.50 -7.62
N CYS A 410 20.35 -15.47 -8.36
CA CYS A 410 18.93 -15.57 -8.66
C CYS A 410 18.21 -16.24 -7.47
N VAL A 411 17.25 -15.56 -6.86
CA VAL A 411 16.30 -16.20 -5.92
C VAL A 411 15.12 -16.69 -6.75
N THR A 412 14.99 -18.01 -6.93
CA THR A 412 13.86 -18.64 -7.62
C THR A 412 12.70 -18.90 -6.64
N GLY A 413 11.47 -18.65 -7.07
CA GLY A 413 10.24 -18.57 -6.27
C GLY A 413 9.68 -19.88 -5.67
N ASN A 414 10.51 -20.89 -5.41
CA ASN A 414 10.07 -22.22 -4.93
C ASN A 414 9.98 -22.36 -3.38
N ASP A 415 10.03 -21.26 -2.63
CA ASP A 415 10.16 -21.28 -1.16
C ASP A 415 8.97 -20.68 -0.38
N SER A 416 7.83 -20.48 -1.03
CA SER A 416 6.64 -19.80 -0.46
C SER A 416 5.70 -20.69 0.36
N GLU A 417 6.00 -21.97 0.56
CA GLU A 417 5.10 -22.92 1.27
C GLU A 417 5.29 -22.97 2.79
N CYS A 418 6.28 -22.28 3.36
CA CYS A 418 6.69 -22.54 4.73
C CYS A 418 6.52 -21.33 5.65
N ILE A 419 5.27 -20.95 5.94
CA ILE A 419 4.94 -20.39 7.26
C ILE A 419 3.65 -21.07 7.73
N ASP A 420 3.79 -22.32 8.16
CA ASP A 420 2.77 -22.95 8.98
C ASP A 420 2.79 -22.29 10.36
N ILE A 421 1.64 -21.75 10.74
CA ILE A 421 1.44 -21.03 11.99
C ILE A 421 1.50 -22.00 13.19
N GLY A 422 1.37 -23.32 12.95
CA GLY A 422 1.46 -24.35 13.99
C GLY A 422 2.84 -24.52 14.64
N ASP A 423 3.92 -24.02 14.04
CA ASP A 423 5.28 -24.09 14.63
C ASP A 423 5.69 -22.81 15.39
N LEU A 424 4.81 -21.81 15.45
CA LEU A 424 5.02 -20.56 16.19
C LEU A 424 4.05 -20.37 17.37
N PHE A 425 3.24 -21.39 17.69
CA PHE A 425 2.40 -21.44 18.89
C PHE A 425 2.72 -22.67 19.73
#